data_AF-A0AA39G2Y4-F1
#
_entry.id   AF-A0AA39G2Y4-F1
#
_cell.length_a   1.000
_cell.length_b   1.000
_cell.length_c   1.000
_cell.angle_alpha   90.00
_cell.angle_beta   90.00
_cell.angle_gamma   90.00
#
_symmetry.space_group_name_H-M   'P 1'
#
loop_
_entity.id
_entity.type
_entity.pdbx_description
1 polymer ?
#
loop_
_entity_poly.entity_id
_entity_poly.type
_entity_poly.pdbx_seq_one_letter_code
_entity_poly.pdbx_strand_id
1 'polypeptide(L)'
;MEMSEDNNEKKVLNNSVEPAIVPARRITTTTKNALITTQLNQCDTYPHRVKVSIVGVGNVGMACAMTILMRRMASEVCLIDKNAARAEAEAEDIRHAGVFLGNPLVIGTQDITMVKESAVVIIAVGEPASGEQPNIQHNLEIFRKVIPAIAKFACRAILLITTRPIEIMTYITWKLSNFPSSRVLGTGTLVDTVRLQYHLAQRMGVANTSISCMIIGTQGDTSVPIWSSAHVAGTKLTEINPKMGEKNDPERWYEVTNAVNEMESKLSDELGVKGPSCWCLALCTVEIVDAILRNTKVVLPVTTYIHSHSHGSDKGVYMSVPCVLGKEGVHHALRQKLTDQEKLKIQACANGIRNVLREYGILEELRDNDNNNNNNHNNNDDDDKVT
;
A
#
# COMPACT_ATOMS: atom_id res chain seq x y z
N MET A 1 -2.48 92.77 74.48
CA MET A 1 -3.13 91.93 75.51
C MET A 1 -4.37 91.38 74.85
N GLU A 2 -4.14 90.38 73.99
CA GLU A 2 -4.39 88.96 74.27
C GLU A 2 -5.85 88.62 73.94
N MET A 3 -6.03 88.11 72.72
CA MET A 3 -7.22 87.38 72.31
C MET A 3 -6.89 85.88 72.45
N SER A 4 -7.64 85.16 73.28
CA SER A 4 -7.64 83.70 73.40
C SER A 4 -8.88 83.18 72.66
N GLU A 5 -8.74 82.71 71.42
CA GLU A 5 -8.37 81.36 70.96
C GLU A 5 -9.56 80.38 70.90
N ASP A 6 -9.89 80.07 69.64
CA ASP A 6 -10.96 79.25 69.12
C ASP A 6 -10.72 77.75 69.34
N ASN A 7 -11.78 77.07 69.78
CA ASN A 7 -11.96 75.63 69.63
C ASN A 7 -12.29 75.29 68.17
N ASN A 8 -11.43 74.55 67.46
CA ASN A 8 -11.89 73.30 66.83
C ASN A 8 -10.75 72.44 66.28
N GLU A 9 -10.80 71.16 66.67
CA GLU A 9 -9.88 70.08 66.34
C GLU A 9 -9.66 69.91 64.82
N LYS A 10 -8.42 70.08 64.37
CA LYS A 10 -7.95 69.52 63.10
C LYS A 10 -7.17 68.24 63.36
N LYS A 11 -7.90 67.14 63.23
CA LYS A 11 -7.46 65.74 63.15
C LYS A 11 -6.39 65.61 62.05
N VAL A 12 -5.15 65.38 62.45
CA VAL A 12 -4.04 65.00 61.55
C VAL A 12 -4.34 63.60 61.04
N LEU A 13 -4.83 63.47 59.80
CA LEU A 13 -4.91 62.18 59.11
C LEU A 13 -3.51 61.77 58.66
N ASN A 14 -2.90 60.85 59.41
CA ASN A 14 -1.81 60.00 58.91
C ASN A 14 -2.36 59.13 57.77
N ASN A 15 -2.18 59.56 56.52
CA ASN A 15 -2.36 58.71 55.35
C ASN A 15 -1.25 57.67 55.29
N SER A 16 -1.41 56.59 56.07
CA SER A 16 -0.68 55.35 55.87
C SER A 16 -1.39 54.61 54.74
N VAL A 17 -0.92 54.79 53.51
CA VAL A 17 -1.38 53.99 52.38
C VAL A 17 -0.79 52.59 52.58
N GLU A 18 -1.57 51.68 53.15
CA GLU A 18 -1.26 50.24 53.08
C GLU A 18 -1.09 49.86 51.60
N PRO A 19 -0.01 49.17 51.21
CA PRO A 19 0.09 48.67 49.86
C PRO A 19 -1.05 47.69 49.64
N ALA A 20 -1.91 47.98 48.67
CA ALA A 20 -2.97 47.06 48.25
C ALA A 20 -2.32 45.70 47.95
N ILE A 21 -2.59 44.72 48.80
CA ILE A 21 -2.20 43.33 48.58
C ILE A 21 -2.99 42.90 47.35
N VAL A 22 -2.34 42.96 46.18
CA VAL A 22 -2.84 42.29 44.98
C VAL A 22 -3.00 40.83 45.38
N PRO A 23 -4.22 40.25 45.38
CA PRO A 23 -4.39 38.88 45.81
C PRO A 23 -3.48 38.02 44.95
N ALA A 24 -2.52 37.36 45.59
CA ALA A 24 -1.62 36.43 44.93
C ALA A 24 -2.50 35.50 44.09
N ARG A 25 -2.33 35.56 42.76
CA ARG A 25 -3.05 34.71 41.82
C ARG A 25 -2.91 33.30 42.37
N ARG A 26 -3.99 32.69 42.87
CA ARG A 26 -3.95 31.30 43.32
C ARG A 26 -3.57 30.48 42.11
N ILE A 27 -2.29 30.13 41.99
CA ILE A 27 -1.84 29.17 41.00
C ILE A 27 -2.39 27.85 41.51
N THR A 28 -3.51 27.41 40.93
CA THR A 28 -4.06 26.10 41.24
C THR A 28 -3.08 25.07 40.71
N THR A 29 -2.24 24.53 41.60
CA THR A 29 -1.32 23.46 41.25
C THR A 29 -2.13 22.24 40.82
N THR A 30 -2.08 21.89 39.55
CA THR A 30 -2.64 20.64 39.03
C THR A 30 -1.62 19.52 39.21
N THR A 31 -2.07 18.27 39.31
CA THR A 31 -1.17 17.10 39.32
C THR A 31 -0.20 17.14 38.14
N LYS A 32 -0.68 17.55 36.95
CA LYS A 32 0.15 17.69 35.75
C LYS A 32 1.27 18.71 35.94
N ASN A 33 0.95 19.91 36.40
CA ASN A 33 1.95 20.99 36.54
C ASN A 33 2.86 20.78 37.76
N ALA A 34 2.44 19.99 38.76
CA ALA A 34 3.30 19.55 39.86
C ALA A 34 4.29 18.45 39.43
N LEU A 35 3.85 17.53 38.56
CA LEU A 35 4.64 16.38 38.13
C LEU A 35 5.57 16.69 36.95
N ILE A 36 5.12 17.53 36.00
CA ILE A 36 5.77 17.73 34.71
C ILE A 36 6.35 19.15 34.64
N THR A 37 7.65 19.25 34.42
CA THR A 37 8.33 20.50 34.02
C THR A 37 8.67 20.41 32.54
N THR A 38 8.02 21.24 31.71
CA THR A 38 8.28 21.26 30.27
C THR A 38 9.51 22.11 29.97
N GLN A 39 10.45 21.59 29.18
CA GLN A 39 11.56 22.38 28.65
C GLN A 39 11.02 23.47 27.70
N LEU A 40 11.62 24.66 27.72
CA LEU A 40 11.14 25.83 26.97
C LEU A 40 11.27 25.69 25.44
N ASN A 41 12.11 24.77 24.97
CA ASN A 41 12.24 24.47 23.54
C ASN A 41 11.07 23.58 23.09
N GLN A 42 10.62 23.74 21.84
CA GLN A 42 9.68 22.82 21.21
C GLN A 42 10.31 21.43 21.16
N CYS A 43 10.02 20.60 22.17
CA CYS A 43 10.01 19.17 21.98
C CYS A 43 8.78 18.93 21.12
N ASP A 44 8.99 18.60 19.84
CA ASP A 44 7.90 18.22 18.95
C ASP A 44 7.03 17.24 19.71
N THR A 45 5.81 17.66 20.06
CA THR A 45 4.99 16.89 20.99
C THR A 45 4.70 15.50 20.43
N TYR A 46 4.77 15.35 19.09
CA TYR A 46 4.86 14.10 18.35
C TYR A 46 5.28 14.36 16.88
N PRO A 47 6.56 14.24 16.45
CA PRO A 47 6.90 14.09 15.05
C PRO A 47 7.16 12.59 14.83
N HIS A 48 6.09 11.83 14.61
CA HIS A 48 6.26 10.41 14.37
C HIS A 48 7.08 10.20 13.09
N ARG A 49 8.34 9.76 13.23
CA ARG A 49 9.30 9.62 12.13
C ARG A 49 8.77 8.74 11.00
N VAL A 50 7.89 7.80 11.33
CA VAL A 50 7.30 6.85 10.39
C VAL A 50 5.78 6.82 10.60
N LYS A 51 5.08 7.29 9.57
CA LYS A 51 3.63 7.29 9.47
C LYS A 51 3.18 6.37 8.34
N VAL A 52 2.18 5.53 8.62
CA VAL A 52 1.50 4.70 7.61
C VAL A 52 0.01 5.02 7.63
N SER A 53 -0.57 5.32 6.47
CA SER A 53 -2.01 5.51 6.32
C SER A 53 -2.64 4.29 5.67
N ILE A 54 -3.84 3.94 6.12
CA ILE A 54 -4.64 2.84 5.59
C ILE A 54 -6.00 3.42 5.21
N VAL A 55 -6.33 3.34 3.92
CA VAL A 55 -7.60 3.84 3.38
C VAL A 55 -8.51 2.64 3.13
N GLY A 56 -9.56 2.54 3.94
CA GLY A 56 -10.46 1.39 4.07
C GLY A 56 -10.21 0.61 5.35
N VAL A 57 -11.16 0.64 6.30
CA VAL A 57 -11.11 -0.11 7.58
C VAL A 57 -11.91 -1.40 7.52
N GLY A 58 -11.86 -2.07 6.37
CA GLY A 58 -12.38 -3.42 6.17
C GLY A 58 -11.51 -4.49 6.84
N ASN A 59 -11.76 -5.76 6.54
CA ASN A 59 -11.03 -6.86 7.17
C ASN A 59 -9.54 -6.84 6.80
N VAL A 60 -9.21 -6.49 5.55
CA VAL A 60 -7.81 -6.40 5.08
C VAL A 60 -7.12 -5.19 5.69
N GLY A 61 -7.79 -4.04 5.70
CA GLY A 61 -7.27 -2.80 6.28
C GLY A 61 -6.93 -2.95 7.76
N MET A 62 -7.85 -3.50 8.55
CA MET A 62 -7.64 -3.74 9.99
C MET A 62 -6.56 -4.80 10.25
N ALA A 63 -6.51 -5.88 9.47
CA ALA A 63 -5.43 -6.87 9.57
C ALA A 63 -4.05 -6.25 9.25
N CYS A 64 -3.97 -5.35 8.26
CA CYS A 64 -2.74 -4.60 7.97
C CYS A 64 -2.36 -3.68 9.13
N ALA A 65 -3.32 -2.91 9.67
CA ALA A 65 -3.11 -2.01 10.81
C ALA A 65 -2.52 -2.76 12.00
N MET A 66 -3.18 -3.84 12.42
CA MET A 66 -2.75 -4.64 13.56
C MET A 66 -1.38 -5.28 13.33
N THR A 67 -1.10 -5.76 12.12
CA THR A 67 0.22 -6.35 11.81
C THR A 67 1.34 -5.30 11.87
N ILE A 68 1.11 -4.09 11.34
CA ILE A 68 2.06 -2.97 11.43
C ILE A 68 2.36 -2.59 12.88
N LEU A 69 1.29 -2.50 13.70
CA LEU A 69 1.38 -2.11 15.10
C LEU A 69 2.06 -3.18 15.95
N MET A 70 1.71 -4.46 15.77
CA MET A 70 2.33 -5.57 16.49
C MET A 70 3.81 -5.75 16.15
N ARG A 71 4.20 -5.48 14.89
CA ARG A 71 5.61 -5.44 14.47
C ARG A 71 6.32 -4.14 14.84
N ARG A 72 5.61 -3.16 15.42
CA ARG A 72 6.11 -1.83 15.82
C ARG A 72 6.81 -1.08 14.69
N MET A 73 6.26 -1.20 13.47
CA MET A 73 6.88 -0.65 12.26
C MET A 73 6.60 0.84 12.06
N ALA A 74 5.47 1.32 12.56
CA ALA A 74 5.05 2.70 12.44
C ALA A 74 4.84 3.31 13.83
N SER A 75 5.28 4.55 13.98
CA SER A 75 5.02 5.36 15.17
C SER A 75 3.67 6.08 15.09
N GLU A 76 3.11 6.23 13.88
CA GLU A 76 1.77 6.73 13.63
C GLU A 76 1.05 5.87 12.59
N VAL A 77 -0.19 5.46 12.90
CA VAL A 77 -1.09 4.77 11.98
C VAL A 77 -2.37 5.57 11.84
N CYS A 78 -2.72 5.94 10.61
CA CYS A 78 -3.93 6.69 10.31
C CYS A 78 -4.91 5.80 9.54
N LEU A 79 -6.05 5.52 10.15
CA LEU A 79 -7.15 4.73 9.60
C LEU A 79 -8.19 5.69 8.98
N ILE A 80 -8.40 5.57 7.68
CA ILE A 80 -9.26 6.48 6.92
C ILE A 80 -10.39 5.68 6.27
N ASP A 81 -11.64 6.02 6.58
CA ASP A 81 -12.80 5.37 5.99
C ASP A 81 -13.95 6.35 5.75
N LYS A 82 -14.86 6.02 4.83
CA LYS A 82 -16.11 6.78 4.64
C LYS A 82 -16.98 6.77 5.91
N ASN A 83 -16.88 5.71 6.71
CA ASN A 83 -17.55 5.61 8.01
C ASN A 83 -16.61 6.12 9.11
N ALA A 84 -16.65 7.43 9.38
CA ALA A 84 -15.84 8.07 10.41
C ALA A 84 -16.01 7.44 11.79
N ALA A 85 -17.25 7.09 12.16
CA ALA A 85 -17.56 6.49 13.46
C ALA A 85 -16.89 5.12 13.62
N ARG A 86 -16.90 4.30 12.56
CA ARG A 86 -16.18 3.02 12.56
C ARG A 86 -14.67 3.24 12.66
N ALA A 87 -14.11 4.10 11.81
CA ALA A 87 -12.67 4.35 11.81
C ALA A 87 -12.17 4.83 13.18
N GLU A 88 -12.89 5.76 13.82
CA GLU A 88 -12.54 6.26 15.15
C GLU A 88 -12.74 5.23 16.26
N ALA A 89 -13.80 4.43 16.22
CA ALA A 89 -14.02 3.36 17.20
C ALA A 89 -12.91 2.30 17.14
N GLU A 90 -12.52 1.86 15.94
CA GLU A 90 -11.42 0.91 15.73
C GLU A 90 -10.07 1.50 16.21
N ALA A 91 -9.83 2.79 15.91
CA ALA A 91 -8.63 3.49 16.38
C ALA A 91 -8.60 3.65 17.90
N GLU A 92 -9.73 3.97 18.53
CA GLU A 92 -9.85 4.11 19.97
C GLU A 92 -9.59 2.79 20.70
N ASP A 93 -10.14 1.69 20.22
CA ASP A 93 -9.89 0.36 20.78
C ASP A 93 -8.40 -0.02 20.69
N ILE A 94 -7.77 0.25 19.55
CA ILE A 94 -6.32 0.08 19.38
C ILE A 94 -5.53 0.98 20.34
N ARG A 95 -5.94 2.24 20.56
CA ARG A 95 -5.28 3.14 21.50
C ARG A 95 -5.34 2.62 22.94
N HIS A 96 -6.43 1.99 23.36
CA HIS A 96 -6.51 1.33 24.68
C HIS A 96 -5.43 0.23 24.82
N ALA A 97 -5.16 -0.51 23.75
CA ALA A 97 -4.10 -1.51 23.70
C ALA A 97 -2.69 -0.93 23.46
N GLY A 98 -2.55 0.40 23.30
CA GLY A 98 -1.31 1.08 22.90
C GLY A 98 -0.10 0.75 23.77
N VAL A 99 -0.32 0.46 25.06
CA VAL A 99 0.73 0.06 26.02
C VAL A 99 1.51 -1.18 25.57
N PHE A 100 0.87 -2.12 24.86
CA PHE A 100 1.52 -3.33 24.35
C PHE A 100 2.14 -3.14 22.95
N LEU A 101 1.66 -2.12 22.22
CA LEU A 101 2.02 -1.82 20.84
C LEU A 101 3.19 -0.84 20.69
N GLY A 102 3.78 -0.38 21.81
CA GLY A 102 4.86 0.60 21.79
C GLY A 102 4.38 2.06 21.79
N ASN A 103 3.17 2.31 22.29
CA ASN A 103 2.51 3.62 22.34
C ASN A 103 2.50 4.40 21.02
N PRO A 104 2.05 3.78 19.90
CA PRO A 104 1.89 4.49 18.65
C PRO A 104 0.71 5.48 18.71
N LEU A 105 0.78 6.54 17.91
CA LEU A 105 -0.40 7.38 17.66
C LEU A 105 -1.30 6.68 16.64
N VAL A 106 -2.54 6.41 17.04
CA VAL A 106 -3.54 5.82 16.15
C VAL A 106 -4.72 6.77 16.03
N ILE A 107 -5.03 7.12 14.78
CA ILE A 107 -6.07 8.10 14.45
C ILE A 107 -7.08 7.44 13.53
N GLY A 108 -8.37 7.52 13.85
CA GLY A 108 -9.46 7.15 12.96
C GLY A 108 -10.17 8.38 12.43
N THR A 109 -10.40 8.45 11.12
CA THR A 109 -11.04 9.63 10.52
C THR A 109 -11.68 9.32 9.18
N GLN A 110 -12.50 10.26 8.69
CA GLN A 110 -12.91 10.32 7.28
C GLN A 110 -12.11 11.37 6.49
N ASP A 111 -11.31 12.18 7.17
CA ASP A 111 -10.55 13.25 6.54
C ASP A 111 -9.31 12.70 5.82
N ILE A 112 -9.38 12.69 4.49
CA ILE A 112 -8.28 12.24 3.64
C ILE A 112 -7.03 13.14 3.77
N THR A 113 -7.13 14.37 4.26
CA THR A 113 -5.96 15.24 4.46
C THR A 113 -4.98 14.66 5.49
N MET A 114 -5.45 13.77 6.36
CA MET A 114 -4.65 13.09 7.37
C MET A 114 -3.65 12.08 6.79
N VAL A 115 -3.66 11.81 5.47
CA VAL A 115 -2.57 11.07 4.78
C VAL A 115 -1.27 11.87 4.66
N LYS A 116 -1.28 13.16 5.01
CA LYS A 116 -0.09 14.01 4.95
C LYS A 116 1.07 13.38 5.72
N GLU A 117 2.25 13.42 5.11
CA GLU A 117 3.53 12.91 5.65
C GLU A 117 3.63 11.38 5.82
N SER A 118 2.65 10.63 5.32
CA SER A 118 2.74 9.17 5.29
C SER A 118 3.88 8.70 4.39
N ALA A 119 4.68 7.75 4.89
CA ALA A 119 5.70 7.09 4.10
C ALA A 119 5.07 6.09 3.12
N VAL A 120 4.04 5.37 3.58
CA VAL A 120 3.25 4.44 2.77
C VAL A 120 1.77 4.71 2.99
N VAL A 121 0.99 4.69 1.91
CA VAL A 121 -0.47 4.71 1.93
C VAL A 121 -0.99 3.39 1.36
N ILE A 122 -1.59 2.57 2.21
CA ILE A 122 -2.22 1.31 1.82
C ILE A 122 -3.67 1.61 1.41
N ILE A 123 -4.05 1.18 0.20
CA ILE A 123 -5.38 1.38 -0.35
C ILE A 123 -6.11 0.04 -0.35
N ALA A 124 -7.02 -0.11 0.62
CA ALA A 124 -7.81 -1.31 0.90
C ALA A 124 -9.32 -1.04 0.83
N VAL A 125 -9.74 -0.06 0.02
CA VAL A 125 -11.16 0.21 -0.26
C VAL A 125 -11.69 -0.74 -1.33
N GLY A 126 -13.01 -0.85 -1.46
CA GLY A 126 -13.61 -1.67 -2.52
C GLY A 126 -13.48 -3.17 -2.29
N GLU A 127 -13.35 -3.59 -1.01
CA GLU A 127 -13.55 -4.99 -0.63
C GLU A 127 -14.96 -5.42 -1.07
N PRO A 128 -15.09 -6.47 -1.90
CA PRO A 128 -16.41 -6.96 -2.30
C PRO A 128 -17.18 -7.45 -1.08
N ALA A 129 -18.50 -7.37 -1.14
CA ALA A 129 -19.33 -8.00 -0.13
C ALA A 129 -19.13 -9.52 -0.15
N SER A 130 -19.55 -10.15 0.94
CA SER A 130 -19.34 -11.56 1.18
C SER A 130 -19.91 -12.42 0.02
N GLY A 131 -19.06 -13.00 -0.82
CA GLY A 131 -19.43 -13.90 -1.92
C GLY A 131 -19.58 -13.24 -3.29
N GLU A 132 -19.25 -11.96 -3.40
CA GLU A 132 -19.33 -11.20 -4.64
C GLU A 132 -17.95 -11.08 -5.32
N GLN A 133 -17.97 -10.98 -6.65
CA GLN A 133 -16.78 -10.66 -7.42
C GLN A 133 -16.44 -9.17 -7.30
N PRO A 134 -15.16 -8.78 -7.37
CA PRO A 134 -14.76 -7.38 -7.38
C PRO A 134 -15.43 -6.61 -8.52
N ASN A 135 -16.18 -5.56 -8.17
CA ASN A 135 -16.81 -4.69 -9.15
C ASN A 135 -15.83 -3.58 -9.58
N ILE A 136 -15.25 -3.73 -10.77
CA ILE A 136 -14.24 -2.80 -11.32
C ILE A 136 -14.84 -1.40 -11.47
N GLN A 137 -16.06 -1.27 -11.99
CA GLN A 137 -16.70 0.03 -12.20
C GLN A 137 -16.92 0.78 -10.88
N HIS A 138 -17.42 0.07 -9.87
CA HIS A 138 -17.61 0.63 -8.53
C HIS A 138 -16.27 1.07 -7.91
N ASN A 139 -15.24 0.23 -8.02
CA ASN A 139 -13.91 0.53 -7.49
C ASN A 139 -13.26 1.72 -8.22
N LEU A 140 -13.47 1.83 -9.54
CA LEU A 140 -13.02 2.96 -10.35
C LEU A 140 -13.66 4.29 -9.89
N GLU A 141 -14.95 4.30 -9.58
CA GLU A 141 -15.65 5.48 -9.05
C GLU A 141 -15.11 5.93 -7.69
N ILE A 142 -14.78 4.98 -6.82
CA ILE A 142 -14.12 5.28 -5.54
C ILE A 142 -12.73 5.87 -5.80
N PHE A 143 -11.93 5.23 -6.65
CA PHE A 143 -10.54 5.63 -6.92
C PHE A 143 -10.46 7.02 -7.56
N ARG A 144 -11.39 7.37 -8.45
CA ARG A 144 -11.49 8.72 -9.06
C ARG A 144 -11.64 9.83 -8.02
N LYS A 145 -12.26 9.55 -6.88
CA LYS A 145 -12.44 10.52 -5.78
C LYS A 145 -11.23 10.52 -4.83
N VAL A 146 -10.75 9.33 -4.47
CA VAL A 146 -9.79 9.15 -3.37
C VAL A 146 -8.34 9.35 -3.81
N ILE A 147 -7.93 8.81 -4.96
CA ILE A 147 -6.52 8.81 -5.40
C ILE A 147 -5.98 10.22 -5.64
N PRO A 148 -6.68 11.15 -6.33
CA PRO A 148 -6.16 12.50 -6.53
C PRO A 148 -5.97 13.27 -5.21
N ALA A 149 -6.84 13.05 -4.22
CA ALA A 149 -6.71 13.65 -2.90
C ALA A 149 -5.49 13.10 -2.15
N ILE A 150 -5.27 11.78 -2.18
CA ILE A 150 -4.06 11.16 -1.62
C ILE A 150 -2.81 11.72 -2.29
N ALA A 151 -2.79 11.79 -3.62
CA ALA A 151 -1.64 12.31 -4.37
C ALA A 151 -1.33 13.77 -4.02
N LYS A 152 -2.36 14.58 -3.75
CA LYS A 152 -2.23 15.97 -3.32
C LYS A 152 -1.61 16.11 -1.92
N PHE A 153 -2.08 15.35 -0.94
CA PHE A 153 -1.67 15.52 0.46
C PHE A 153 -0.45 14.66 0.85
N ALA A 154 -0.25 13.51 0.21
CA ALA A 154 0.84 12.57 0.43
C ALA A 154 1.76 12.44 -0.79
N CYS A 155 2.18 13.57 -1.37
CA CYS A 155 2.93 13.63 -2.63
C CYS A 155 4.26 12.84 -2.64
N ARG A 156 4.82 12.53 -1.47
CA ARG A 156 6.07 11.76 -1.28
C ARG A 156 5.86 10.30 -0.89
N ALA A 157 4.62 9.88 -0.63
CA ALA A 157 4.33 8.52 -0.19
C ALA A 157 4.56 7.51 -1.32
N ILE A 158 4.65 6.25 -0.91
CA ILE A 158 4.45 5.10 -1.78
C ILE A 158 3.00 4.63 -1.64
N LEU A 159 2.33 4.42 -2.75
CA LEU A 159 0.95 3.92 -2.82
C LEU A 159 1.00 2.40 -2.99
N LEU A 160 0.41 1.66 -2.04
CA LEU A 160 0.32 0.21 -2.07
C LEU A 160 -1.14 -0.24 -2.17
N ILE A 161 -1.49 -0.84 -3.28
CA ILE A 161 -2.86 -1.22 -3.62
C ILE A 161 -3.09 -2.68 -3.23
N THR A 162 -4.13 -2.92 -2.43
CA THR A 162 -4.65 -4.27 -2.12
C THR A 162 -6.03 -4.50 -2.75
N THR A 163 -6.69 -3.45 -3.25
CA THR A 163 -8.00 -3.52 -3.93
C THR A 163 -7.91 -4.34 -5.21
N ARG A 164 -8.82 -5.30 -5.36
CA ARG A 164 -8.91 -6.17 -6.54
C ARG A 164 -9.80 -5.59 -7.64
N PRO A 165 -9.56 -5.93 -8.92
CA PRO A 165 -8.40 -6.68 -9.45
C PRO A 165 -7.11 -5.85 -9.37
N ILE A 166 -6.05 -6.41 -8.75
CA ILE A 166 -4.90 -5.62 -8.27
C ILE A 166 -4.17 -4.94 -9.42
N GLU A 167 -3.88 -5.67 -10.51
CA GLU A 167 -3.19 -5.14 -11.68
C GLU A 167 -3.91 -3.93 -12.29
N ILE A 168 -5.22 -4.03 -12.42
CA ILE A 168 -6.09 -3.00 -13.01
C ILE A 168 -6.17 -1.79 -12.09
N MET A 169 -6.44 -2.00 -10.80
CA MET A 169 -6.58 -0.92 -9.82
C MET A 169 -5.24 -0.20 -9.57
N THR A 170 -4.11 -0.92 -9.67
CA THR A 170 -2.77 -0.32 -9.60
C THR A 170 -2.49 0.56 -10.83
N TYR A 171 -2.84 0.10 -12.04
CA TYR A 171 -2.74 0.93 -13.25
C TYR A 171 -3.59 2.20 -13.15
N ILE A 172 -4.85 2.08 -12.71
CA ILE A 172 -5.75 3.21 -12.50
C ILE A 172 -5.15 4.19 -11.47
N THR A 173 -4.61 3.68 -10.37
CA THR A 173 -3.97 4.52 -9.34
C THR A 173 -2.78 5.29 -9.90
N TRP A 174 -1.95 4.65 -10.72
CA TRP A 174 -0.84 5.31 -11.38
C TRP A 174 -1.31 6.47 -12.28
N LYS A 175 -2.33 6.23 -13.10
CA LYS A 175 -2.90 7.27 -13.96
C LYS A 175 -3.55 8.43 -13.20
N LEU A 176 -4.30 8.13 -12.13
CA LEU A 176 -5.01 9.15 -11.35
C LEU A 176 -4.09 9.95 -10.42
N SER A 177 -3.01 9.33 -9.92
CA SER A 177 -2.08 9.98 -8.99
C SER A 177 -1.03 10.85 -9.67
N ASN A 178 -0.72 10.59 -10.94
CA ASN A 178 0.43 11.16 -11.65
C ASN A 178 1.78 10.90 -10.95
N PHE A 179 1.86 9.88 -10.11
CA PHE A 179 3.10 9.49 -9.47
C PHE A 179 4.04 8.78 -10.46
N PRO A 180 5.36 8.78 -10.21
CA PRO A 180 6.24 7.86 -10.91
C PRO A 180 5.80 6.42 -10.63
N SER A 181 5.87 5.57 -11.65
CA SER A 181 5.47 4.16 -11.57
C SER A 181 6.21 3.37 -10.49
N SER A 182 7.43 3.79 -10.12
CA SER A 182 8.19 3.18 -9.02
C SER A 182 7.51 3.31 -7.65
N ARG A 183 6.65 4.33 -7.45
CA ARG A 183 5.97 4.62 -6.17
C ARG A 183 4.51 4.16 -6.14
N VAL A 184 4.06 3.43 -7.17
CA VAL A 184 2.72 2.84 -7.21
C VAL A 184 2.88 1.35 -7.38
N LEU A 185 2.50 0.59 -6.35
CA LEU A 185 2.68 -0.87 -6.31
C LEU A 185 1.36 -1.53 -5.95
N GLY A 186 1.13 -2.73 -6.47
CA GLY A 186 0.09 -3.63 -5.97
C GLY A 186 0.73 -4.80 -5.22
N THR A 187 0.01 -5.40 -4.26
CA THR A 187 0.51 -6.58 -3.55
C THR A 187 0.79 -7.76 -4.49
N GLY A 188 0.05 -7.82 -5.59
CA GLY A 188 0.29 -8.75 -6.69
C GLY A 188 0.22 -10.22 -6.30
N THR A 189 1.08 -11.02 -6.92
CA THR A 189 1.16 -12.48 -6.76
C THR A 189 1.97 -12.92 -5.54
N LEU A 190 2.32 -12.03 -4.60
CA LEU A 190 3.03 -12.40 -3.38
C LEU A 190 2.21 -13.39 -2.52
N VAL A 191 0.90 -13.17 -2.41
CA VAL A 191 -0.02 -14.08 -1.69
C VAL A 191 -0.05 -15.45 -2.35
N ASP A 192 -0.13 -15.50 -3.67
CA ASP A 192 -0.15 -16.76 -4.42
C ASP A 192 1.19 -17.48 -4.31
N THR A 193 2.30 -16.71 -4.31
CA THR A 193 3.65 -17.24 -4.12
C THR A 193 3.83 -17.92 -2.76
N VAL A 194 3.39 -17.29 -1.66
CA VAL A 194 3.52 -17.92 -0.33
C VAL A 194 2.61 -19.14 -0.18
N ARG A 195 1.46 -19.17 -0.86
CA ARG A 195 0.58 -20.35 -0.93
C ARG A 195 1.22 -21.49 -1.72
N LEU A 196 1.85 -21.19 -2.86
CA LEU A 196 2.62 -22.17 -3.64
C LEU A 196 3.77 -22.75 -2.80
N GLN A 197 4.54 -21.89 -2.12
CA GLN A 197 5.61 -22.31 -1.22
C GLN A 197 5.09 -23.24 -0.12
N TYR A 198 3.94 -22.91 0.50
CA TYR A 198 3.32 -23.77 1.51
C TYR A 198 2.98 -25.16 0.98
N HIS A 199 2.31 -25.25 -0.17
CA HIS A 199 1.93 -26.55 -0.73
C HIS A 199 3.13 -27.39 -1.16
N LEU A 200 4.14 -26.76 -1.75
CA LEU A 200 5.41 -27.43 -2.06
C LEU A 200 6.07 -27.96 -0.77
N ALA A 201 6.10 -27.14 0.28
CA ALA A 201 6.74 -27.47 1.55
C ALA A 201 6.05 -28.63 2.25
N GLN A 202 4.72 -28.66 2.23
CA GLN A 202 3.93 -29.78 2.75
C GLN A 202 4.23 -31.09 2.01
N ARG A 203 4.27 -31.07 0.67
CA ARG A 203 4.59 -32.29 -0.12
C ARG A 203 6.03 -32.76 0.08
N MET A 204 6.97 -31.84 0.29
CA MET A 204 8.39 -32.15 0.44
C MET A 204 8.84 -32.41 1.89
N GLY A 205 8.00 -32.10 2.88
CA GLY A 205 8.34 -32.26 4.30
C GLY A 205 9.41 -31.28 4.80
N VAL A 206 9.46 -30.07 4.24
CA VAL A 206 10.43 -29.01 4.62
C VAL A 206 9.70 -27.75 5.11
N ALA A 207 10.42 -26.81 5.71
CA ALA A 207 9.84 -25.51 6.07
C ALA A 207 9.55 -24.68 4.80
N ASN A 208 8.47 -23.88 4.81
CA ASN A 208 8.13 -22.98 3.69
C ASN A 208 9.29 -22.05 3.30
N THR A 209 10.03 -21.56 4.29
CA THR A 209 11.19 -20.68 4.11
C THR A 209 12.37 -21.36 3.41
N SER A 210 12.40 -22.70 3.35
CA SER A 210 13.41 -23.47 2.63
C SER A 210 13.09 -23.63 1.14
N ILE A 211 11.87 -23.25 0.70
CA ILE A 211 11.44 -23.35 -0.69
C ILE A 211 11.52 -21.99 -1.36
N SER A 212 12.27 -21.93 -2.46
CA SER A 212 12.35 -20.75 -3.31
C SER A 212 11.59 -21.00 -4.61
N CYS A 213 10.44 -20.34 -4.76
CA CYS A 213 9.64 -20.32 -5.97
C CYS A 213 8.88 -19.00 -6.08
N MET A 214 8.37 -18.67 -7.28
CA MET A 214 7.57 -17.47 -7.50
C MET A 214 6.42 -17.77 -8.45
N ILE A 215 5.29 -17.12 -8.18
CA ILE A 215 4.21 -16.91 -9.14
C ILE A 215 4.33 -15.48 -9.63
N ILE A 216 4.24 -15.27 -10.94
CA ILE A 216 4.24 -13.93 -11.58
C ILE A 216 3.05 -13.82 -12.54
N GLY A 217 2.85 -12.65 -13.11
CA GLY A 217 1.69 -12.37 -13.97
C GLY A 217 0.57 -11.66 -13.22
N THR A 218 -0.66 -12.08 -13.44
CA THR A 218 -1.87 -11.59 -12.76
C THR A 218 -2.19 -12.45 -11.55
N GLN A 219 -2.80 -11.85 -10.52
CA GLN A 219 -3.31 -12.63 -9.40
C GLN A 219 -4.52 -13.50 -9.82
N GLY A 220 -4.60 -14.74 -9.34
CA GLY A 220 -5.74 -15.65 -9.57
C GLY A 220 -5.53 -16.64 -10.73
N ASP A 221 -6.60 -17.00 -11.44
CA ASP A 221 -6.63 -18.14 -12.38
C ASP A 221 -5.62 -18.06 -13.53
N THR A 222 -5.24 -16.84 -13.90
CA THR A 222 -4.28 -16.57 -14.98
C THR A 222 -2.84 -16.45 -14.47
N SER A 223 -2.60 -16.66 -13.17
CA SER A 223 -1.28 -16.59 -12.57
C SER A 223 -0.32 -17.63 -13.16
N VAL A 224 0.98 -17.30 -13.20
CA VAL A 224 2.00 -18.12 -13.85
C VAL A 224 3.05 -18.56 -12.82
N PRO A 225 2.96 -19.80 -12.30
CA PRO A 225 4.03 -20.40 -11.51
C PRO A 225 5.26 -20.64 -12.37
N ILE A 226 6.41 -20.18 -11.87
CA ILE A 226 7.70 -20.29 -12.58
C ILE A 226 8.45 -21.52 -12.07
N TRP A 227 7.99 -22.69 -12.49
CA TRP A 227 8.55 -24.00 -12.16
C TRP A 227 10.02 -24.12 -12.57
N SER A 228 10.41 -23.47 -13.66
CA SER A 228 11.80 -23.43 -14.13
C SER A 228 12.79 -22.82 -13.13
N SER A 229 12.29 -22.03 -12.17
CA SER A 229 13.07 -21.38 -11.12
C SER A 229 12.89 -21.98 -9.73
N ALA A 230 11.94 -22.92 -9.57
CA ALA A 230 11.63 -23.52 -8.28
C ALA A 230 12.80 -24.40 -7.79
N HIS A 231 13.29 -24.15 -6.58
CA HIS A 231 14.43 -24.87 -6.02
C HIS A 231 14.36 -24.95 -4.48
N VAL A 232 15.06 -25.96 -3.95
CA VAL A 232 15.24 -26.18 -2.50
C VAL A 232 16.73 -26.33 -2.24
N ALA A 233 17.28 -25.54 -1.31
CA ALA A 233 18.71 -25.53 -0.97
C ALA A 233 19.65 -25.43 -2.19
N GLY A 234 19.23 -24.73 -3.25
CA GLY A 234 19.98 -24.55 -4.49
C GLY A 234 19.73 -25.61 -5.58
N THR A 235 19.08 -26.72 -5.25
CA THR A 235 18.75 -27.78 -6.21
C THR A 235 17.44 -27.46 -6.92
N LYS A 236 17.49 -27.31 -8.25
CA LYS A 236 16.29 -27.04 -9.05
C LYS A 236 15.42 -28.29 -9.14
N LEU A 237 14.12 -28.11 -8.90
CA LEU A 237 13.18 -29.22 -8.93
C LEU A 237 12.97 -29.77 -10.34
N THR A 238 13.08 -28.90 -11.35
CA THR A 238 13.00 -29.28 -12.77
C THR A 238 14.19 -30.09 -13.28
N GLU A 239 15.33 -30.10 -12.58
CA GLU A 239 16.46 -30.99 -12.91
C GLU A 239 16.17 -32.43 -12.49
N ILE A 240 15.31 -32.63 -11.48
CA ILE A 240 14.88 -33.95 -10.98
C ILE A 240 13.63 -34.42 -11.74
N ASN A 241 12.64 -33.53 -11.89
CA ASN A 241 11.41 -33.76 -12.65
C ASN A 241 11.29 -32.73 -13.78
N PRO A 242 11.80 -33.03 -14.99
CA PRO A 242 11.75 -32.10 -16.12
C PRO A 242 10.34 -31.69 -16.57
N LYS A 243 9.32 -32.48 -16.22
CA LYS A 243 7.92 -32.23 -16.57
C LYS A 243 7.15 -31.58 -15.43
N MET A 244 7.82 -31.13 -14.37
CA MET A 244 7.19 -30.57 -13.18
C MET A 244 6.22 -29.43 -13.56
N GLY A 245 4.98 -29.55 -13.13
CA GLY A 245 3.94 -28.54 -13.39
C GLY A 245 3.29 -28.61 -14.77
N GLU A 246 3.72 -29.51 -15.65
CA GLU A 246 3.03 -29.84 -16.90
C GLU A 246 1.85 -30.80 -16.66
N LYS A 247 0.91 -30.89 -17.61
CA LYS A 247 -0.24 -31.82 -17.50
C LYS A 247 0.16 -33.30 -17.51
N ASN A 248 1.31 -33.63 -18.08
CA ASN A 248 1.85 -34.98 -18.20
C ASN A 248 2.87 -35.31 -17.06
N ASP A 249 2.92 -34.45 -16.04
CA ASP A 249 3.75 -34.64 -14.85
C ASP A 249 3.31 -35.89 -14.07
N PRO A 250 4.18 -36.91 -13.90
CA PRO A 250 3.83 -38.13 -13.17
C PRO A 250 3.50 -37.87 -11.69
N GLU A 251 4.09 -36.82 -11.10
CA GLU A 251 3.87 -36.43 -9.70
C GLU A 251 2.74 -35.40 -9.54
N ARG A 252 2.15 -34.97 -10.66
CA ARG A 252 1.00 -34.06 -10.74
C ARG A 252 1.21 -32.76 -9.94
N TRP A 253 2.36 -32.12 -10.07
CA TRP A 253 2.61 -30.83 -9.43
C TRP A 253 1.71 -29.72 -9.98
N TYR A 254 1.12 -29.90 -11.17
CA TYR A 254 0.10 -28.97 -11.70
C TYR A 254 -1.13 -28.85 -10.78
N GLU A 255 -1.47 -29.90 -10.00
CA GLU A 255 -2.57 -29.85 -9.03
C GLU A 255 -2.30 -28.84 -7.91
N VAL A 256 -1.03 -28.58 -7.58
CA VAL A 256 -0.65 -27.55 -6.61
C VAL A 256 -1.04 -26.17 -7.10
N THR A 257 -0.82 -25.87 -8.39
CA THR A 257 -1.25 -24.61 -8.99
C THR A 257 -2.77 -24.42 -8.86
N ASN A 258 -3.54 -25.46 -9.16
CA ASN A 258 -5.00 -25.42 -9.05
C ASN A 258 -5.43 -25.17 -7.59
N ALA A 259 -4.80 -25.87 -6.64
CA ALA A 259 -5.06 -25.67 -5.22
C ALA A 259 -4.76 -24.24 -4.74
N VAL A 260 -3.71 -23.60 -5.27
CA VAL A 260 -3.40 -22.20 -4.96
C VAL A 260 -4.49 -21.25 -5.47
N ASN A 261 -4.95 -21.44 -6.71
CA ASN A 261 -6.00 -20.60 -7.31
C ASN A 261 -7.35 -20.77 -6.60
N GLU A 262 -7.70 -22.00 -6.22
CA GLU A 262 -8.95 -22.33 -5.54
C GLU A 262 -8.95 -21.97 -4.04
N MET A 263 -7.78 -21.68 -3.47
CA MET A 263 -7.59 -21.50 -2.02
C MET A 263 -8.49 -20.43 -1.42
N GLU A 264 -8.68 -19.32 -2.13
CA GLU A 264 -9.52 -18.25 -1.62
C GLU A 264 -10.99 -18.66 -1.56
N SER A 265 -11.50 -19.34 -2.59
CA SER A 265 -12.86 -19.88 -2.60
C SER A 265 -13.04 -20.90 -1.49
N LYS A 266 -12.07 -21.82 -1.36
CA LYS A 266 -12.10 -22.86 -0.33
C LYS A 266 -12.16 -22.27 1.08
N LEU A 267 -11.30 -21.30 1.39
CA LEU A 267 -11.29 -20.65 2.72
C LEU A 267 -12.57 -19.87 2.98
N SER A 268 -13.12 -19.22 1.95
CA SER A 268 -14.41 -18.50 2.04
C SER A 268 -15.55 -19.46 2.37
N ASP A 269 -15.57 -20.65 1.77
CA ASP A 269 -16.58 -21.68 2.02
C ASP A 269 -16.43 -22.28 3.44
N GLU A 270 -15.20 -22.60 3.86
CA GLU A 270 -14.91 -23.17 5.19
C GLU A 270 -15.25 -22.23 6.34
N LEU A 271 -15.01 -20.92 6.17
CA LEU A 271 -15.27 -19.93 7.22
C LEU A 271 -16.75 -19.62 7.42
N GLY A 272 -17.63 -20.09 6.54
CA GLY A 272 -19.06 -19.75 6.55
C GLY A 272 -19.34 -18.25 6.34
N VAL A 273 -18.30 -17.46 6.09
CA VAL A 273 -18.32 -16.05 5.76
C VAL A 273 -17.54 -15.91 4.47
N LYS A 274 -18.25 -15.59 3.39
CA LYS A 274 -17.70 -15.42 2.04
C LYS A 274 -16.87 -14.12 1.88
N GLY A 275 -16.08 -13.69 2.86
CA GLY A 275 -15.21 -12.51 2.75
C GLY A 275 -13.78 -12.88 2.34
N PRO A 276 -12.95 -11.92 1.84
CA PRO A 276 -11.57 -12.21 1.52
C PRO A 276 -10.79 -12.66 2.77
N SER A 277 -10.03 -13.75 2.66
CA SER A 277 -9.10 -14.17 3.71
C SER A 277 -8.05 -13.07 3.93
N CYS A 278 -8.20 -12.31 5.02
CA CYS A 278 -7.46 -11.07 5.22
C CYS A 278 -6.05 -11.29 5.77
N TRP A 279 -5.81 -12.34 6.58
CA TRP A 279 -4.55 -12.51 7.31
C TRP A 279 -3.33 -12.70 6.40
N CYS A 280 -3.43 -13.61 5.41
CA CYS A 280 -2.32 -13.87 4.49
C CYS A 280 -2.04 -12.64 3.62
N LEU A 281 -3.10 -12.00 3.10
CA LEU A 281 -2.99 -10.77 2.32
C LEU A 281 -2.36 -9.63 3.13
N ALA A 282 -2.79 -9.43 4.38
CA ALA A 282 -2.25 -8.41 5.26
C ALA A 282 -0.79 -8.64 5.60
N LEU A 283 -0.39 -9.86 5.95
CA LEU A 283 1.01 -10.20 6.22
C LEU A 283 1.90 -9.96 4.98
N CYS A 284 1.44 -10.34 3.78
CA CYS A 284 2.14 -10.06 2.53
C CYS A 284 2.23 -8.55 2.26
N THR A 285 1.14 -7.81 2.48
CA THR A 285 1.10 -6.34 2.33
C THR A 285 2.12 -5.68 3.27
N VAL A 286 2.16 -6.12 4.53
CA VAL A 286 3.06 -5.55 5.53
C VAL A 286 4.52 -5.96 5.28
N GLU A 287 4.79 -7.10 4.65
CA GLU A 287 6.14 -7.45 4.19
C GLU A 287 6.66 -6.47 3.12
N ILE A 288 5.79 -6.01 2.23
CA ILE A 288 6.12 -4.95 1.25
C ILE A 288 6.35 -3.62 1.96
N VAL A 289 5.47 -3.25 2.89
CA VAL A 289 5.62 -2.02 3.72
C VAL A 289 6.95 -2.06 4.47
N ASP A 290 7.32 -3.21 5.02
CA ASP A 290 8.56 -3.41 5.74
C ASP A 290 9.78 -3.19 4.85
N ALA A 291 9.78 -3.79 3.65
CA ALA A 291 10.83 -3.61 2.66
C ALA A 291 11.04 -2.14 2.30
N ILE A 292 9.95 -1.38 2.18
CA ILE A 292 9.95 0.06 1.90
C ILE A 292 10.52 0.84 3.10
N LEU A 293 9.93 0.69 4.29
CA LEU A 293 10.27 1.49 5.46
C LEU A 293 11.71 1.24 5.93
N ARG A 294 12.16 -0.01 5.88
CA ARG A 294 13.53 -0.40 6.30
C ARG A 294 14.52 -0.41 5.15
N ASN A 295 14.08 -0.10 3.92
CA ASN A 295 14.91 -0.09 2.72
C ASN A 295 15.71 -1.40 2.54
N THR A 296 15.06 -2.54 2.71
CA THR A 296 15.74 -3.85 2.82
C THR A 296 16.33 -4.33 1.50
N LYS A 297 15.85 -3.81 0.36
CA LYS A 297 16.22 -4.26 -0.99
C LYS A 297 15.93 -5.75 -1.22
N VAL A 298 14.94 -6.29 -0.51
CA VAL A 298 14.43 -7.64 -0.73
C VAL A 298 13.76 -7.74 -2.10
N VAL A 299 13.77 -8.95 -2.67
CA VAL A 299 13.09 -9.26 -3.93
C VAL A 299 11.73 -9.88 -3.61
N LEU A 300 10.65 -9.22 -4.03
CA LEU A 300 9.28 -9.74 -3.88
C LEU A 300 8.53 -9.66 -5.22
N PRO A 301 7.69 -10.65 -5.56
CA PRO A 301 6.80 -10.58 -6.71
C PRO A 301 5.63 -9.64 -6.40
N VAL A 302 5.71 -8.42 -6.92
CA VAL A 302 4.71 -7.36 -6.70
C VAL A 302 4.27 -6.77 -8.03
N THR A 303 3.06 -6.24 -8.08
CA THR A 303 2.53 -5.59 -9.26
C THR A 303 3.25 -4.27 -9.50
N THR A 304 3.91 -4.12 -10.65
CA THR A 304 4.57 -2.88 -11.08
C THR A 304 4.40 -2.63 -12.58
N TYR A 305 4.74 -1.42 -13.04
CA TYR A 305 4.69 -1.08 -14.46
C TYR A 305 5.85 -1.73 -15.24
N ILE A 306 5.49 -2.48 -16.27
CA ILE A 306 6.44 -3.15 -17.15
C ILE A 306 6.89 -2.19 -18.26
N HIS A 307 8.02 -1.51 -18.03
CA HIS A 307 8.59 -0.51 -18.94
C HIS A 307 9.21 -1.11 -20.20
N SER A 308 9.79 -2.31 -20.07
CA SER A 308 10.53 -2.98 -21.14
C SER A 308 9.96 -4.36 -21.44
N HIS A 309 10.31 -4.93 -22.59
CA HIS A 309 9.96 -6.29 -23.01
C HIS A 309 10.73 -7.27 -22.11
N SER A 310 10.29 -7.37 -20.86
CA SER A 310 11.04 -8.06 -19.80
C SER A 310 10.97 -9.56 -20.03
N HIS A 311 9.86 -10.03 -20.62
CA HIS A 311 9.62 -11.43 -20.97
C HIS A 311 9.02 -11.65 -22.37
N GLY A 312 8.73 -10.60 -23.14
CA GLY A 312 8.12 -10.73 -24.46
C GLY A 312 7.52 -9.41 -24.93
N SER A 313 6.27 -9.41 -25.39
CA SER A 313 5.49 -8.19 -25.74
C SER A 313 4.63 -7.72 -24.56
N ASP A 314 5.16 -7.81 -23.34
CA ASP A 314 4.53 -7.55 -22.04
C ASP A 314 4.61 -6.08 -21.59
N LYS A 315 5.00 -5.16 -22.48
CA LYS A 315 5.14 -3.73 -22.17
C LYS A 315 3.81 -3.03 -21.93
N GLY A 316 3.85 -2.00 -21.10
CA GLY A 316 2.77 -1.03 -20.99
C GLY A 316 1.61 -1.44 -20.08
N VAL A 317 1.79 -2.50 -19.29
CA VAL A 317 0.82 -2.98 -18.30
C VAL A 317 1.42 -2.98 -16.90
N TYR A 318 0.54 -2.97 -15.90
CA TYR A 318 0.91 -3.33 -14.53
C TYR A 318 0.73 -4.83 -14.36
N MET A 319 1.78 -5.52 -13.91
CA MET A 319 1.79 -6.97 -13.74
C MET A 319 2.76 -7.34 -12.64
N SER A 320 2.53 -8.46 -11.97
CA SER A 320 3.42 -8.95 -10.93
C SER A 320 4.69 -9.55 -11.53
N VAL A 321 5.84 -9.03 -11.12
CA VAL A 321 7.18 -9.53 -11.47
C VAL A 321 8.11 -9.37 -10.26
N PRO A 322 9.24 -10.10 -10.18
CA PRO A 322 10.13 -9.98 -9.04
C PRO A 322 10.79 -8.62 -9.04
N CYS A 323 10.56 -7.84 -7.99
CA CYS A 323 11.04 -6.47 -7.87
C CYS A 323 11.93 -6.32 -6.64
N VAL A 324 13.01 -5.57 -6.79
CA VAL A 324 13.82 -5.09 -5.65
C VAL A 324 13.10 -3.90 -5.03
N LEU A 325 12.71 -4.05 -3.76
CA LEU A 325 11.93 -3.06 -3.03
C LEU A 325 12.77 -2.30 -2.01
N GLY A 326 12.65 -0.98 -2.01
CA GLY A 326 13.32 -0.10 -1.07
C GLY A 326 12.52 1.15 -0.76
N LYS A 327 13.18 2.12 -0.12
CA LYS A 327 12.54 3.36 0.36
C LYS A 327 11.88 4.21 -0.74
N GLU A 328 12.30 4.04 -2.00
CA GLU A 328 11.74 4.75 -3.16
C GLU A 328 10.69 3.91 -3.93
N GLY A 329 10.27 2.77 -3.35
CA GLY A 329 9.36 1.80 -3.96
C GLY A 329 10.13 0.77 -4.78
N VAL A 330 9.74 0.58 -6.05
CA VAL A 330 10.41 -0.35 -6.96
C VAL A 330 11.70 0.26 -7.51
N HIS A 331 12.84 -0.33 -7.19
CA HIS A 331 14.13 0.08 -7.73
C HIS A 331 14.36 -0.48 -9.14
N HIS A 332 14.14 -1.78 -9.31
CA HIS A 332 14.25 -2.47 -10.59
C HIS A 332 13.53 -3.82 -10.52
N ALA A 333 13.01 -4.26 -11.66
CA ALA A 333 12.47 -5.60 -11.85
C ALA A 333 13.58 -6.56 -12.32
N LEU A 334 13.58 -7.78 -11.81
CA LEU A 334 14.51 -8.83 -12.21
C LEU A 334 14.00 -9.55 -13.45
N ARG A 335 14.90 -9.76 -14.42
CA ARG A 335 14.62 -10.57 -15.60
C ARG A 335 14.87 -12.04 -15.29
N GLN A 336 13.79 -12.77 -15.01
CA GLN A 336 13.85 -14.23 -14.89
C GLN A 336 14.09 -14.90 -16.25
N LYS A 337 14.86 -16.00 -16.23
CA LYS A 337 14.99 -16.91 -17.38
C LYS A 337 13.75 -17.80 -17.40
N LEU A 338 12.91 -17.59 -18.40
CA LEU A 338 11.65 -18.29 -18.56
C LEU A 338 11.70 -19.27 -19.73
N THR A 339 10.96 -20.37 -19.59
CA THR A 339 10.66 -21.27 -20.71
C THR A 339 9.71 -20.60 -21.71
N ASP A 340 9.65 -21.11 -22.93
CA ASP A 340 8.77 -20.52 -23.95
C ASP A 340 7.28 -20.67 -23.59
N GLN A 341 6.91 -21.74 -22.88
CA GLN A 341 5.56 -21.89 -22.34
C GLN A 341 5.24 -20.86 -21.26
N GLU A 342 6.18 -20.59 -20.34
CA GLU A 342 6.03 -19.56 -19.32
C GLU A 342 5.90 -18.16 -19.95
N LYS A 343 6.70 -17.84 -20.97
CA LYS A 343 6.60 -16.58 -21.72
C LYS A 343 5.24 -16.42 -22.40
N LEU A 344 4.72 -17.48 -23.03
CA LEU A 344 3.40 -17.45 -23.67
C LEU A 344 2.28 -17.18 -22.66
N LYS A 345 2.34 -17.80 -21.47
CA LYS A 345 1.35 -17.57 -20.40
C LYS A 345 1.41 -16.14 -19.88
N ILE A 346 2.61 -15.58 -19.67
CA ILE A 346 2.79 -14.19 -19.24
C ILE A 346 2.26 -13.23 -20.31
N GLN A 347 2.51 -13.51 -21.58
CA GLN A 347 1.97 -12.71 -22.67
C GLN A 347 0.44 -12.73 -22.67
N ALA A 348 -0.17 -13.88 -22.40
CA ALA A 348 -1.61 -13.99 -22.25
C ALA A 348 -2.14 -13.16 -21.06
N CYS A 349 -1.43 -13.14 -19.92
CA CYS A 349 -1.75 -12.27 -18.78
C CYS A 349 -1.76 -10.79 -19.19
N ALA A 350 -0.69 -10.35 -19.84
CA ALA A 350 -0.56 -8.96 -20.30
C ALA A 350 -1.69 -8.58 -21.28
N ASN A 351 -2.05 -9.49 -22.19
CA ASN A 351 -3.17 -9.27 -23.11
C ASN A 351 -4.51 -9.20 -22.37
N GLY A 352 -4.75 -10.07 -21.38
CA GLY A 352 -5.94 -10.04 -20.53
C GLY A 352 -6.09 -8.70 -19.81
N ILE A 353 -5.01 -8.20 -19.21
CA ILE A 353 -4.96 -6.89 -18.56
C ILE A 353 -5.34 -5.77 -19.55
N ARG A 354 -4.75 -5.77 -20.76
CA ARG A 354 -5.05 -4.76 -21.78
C ARG A 354 -6.51 -4.79 -22.21
N ASN A 355 -7.08 -5.98 -22.37
CA ASN A 355 -8.47 -6.13 -22.78
C ASN A 355 -9.41 -5.53 -21.74
N VAL A 356 -9.20 -5.82 -20.45
CA VAL A 356 -9.97 -5.21 -19.36
C VAL A 356 -9.78 -3.69 -19.33
N LEU A 357 -8.54 -3.19 -19.45
CA LEU A 357 -8.32 -1.74 -19.46
C LEU A 357 -9.00 -1.03 -20.64
N ARG A 358 -9.11 -1.68 -21.80
CA ARG A 358 -9.85 -1.16 -22.98
C ARG A 358 -11.36 -1.20 -22.78
N GLU A 359 -11.88 -2.30 -22.25
CA GLU A 359 -13.32 -2.49 -21.98
C GLU A 359 -13.87 -1.37 -21.08
N TYR A 360 -13.10 -0.97 -20.08
CA TYR A 360 -13.47 0.13 -19.16
C TYR A 360 -13.02 1.52 -19.63
N GLY A 361 -12.51 1.65 -20.87
CA GLY A 361 -12.11 2.93 -21.47
C GLY A 361 -10.94 3.62 -20.77
N ILE A 362 -10.09 2.87 -20.06
CA ILE A 362 -8.94 3.39 -19.31
C ILE A 362 -7.70 3.51 -20.20
N LEU A 363 -7.58 2.61 -21.18
CA LEU A 363 -6.53 2.62 -22.18
C LEU A 363 -7.15 3.10 -23.49
N GLU A 364 -6.96 4.38 -23.81
CA GLU A 364 -7.33 4.91 -25.12
C GLU A 364 -6.41 4.29 -26.19
N GLU A 365 -6.97 3.93 -27.35
CA GLU A 365 -6.16 3.55 -28.49
C GLU A 365 -5.14 4.66 -28.76
N LEU A 366 -3.87 4.30 -28.84
CA LEU A 366 -2.95 5.06 -29.68
C LEU A 366 -3.60 5.04 -31.07
N ARG A 367 -4.34 6.09 -31.43
CA ARG A 367 -4.73 6.28 -32.83
C ARG A 367 -3.42 6.26 -33.61
N ASP A 368 -3.25 5.24 -34.44
CA ASP A 368 -2.19 5.13 -35.44
C ASP A 368 -2.29 6.32 -36.41
N ASN A 369 -1.87 7.52 -35.96
CA ASN A 369 -1.70 8.69 -36.81
C ASN A 369 -0.28 8.75 -37.41
N ASP A 370 0.60 7.81 -37.06
CA ASP A 370 1.97 7.75 -37.60
C ASP A 370 2.09 6.91 -38.88
N ASN A 371 1.02 6.25 -39.35
CA ASN A 371 1.03 5.46 -40.59
C ASN A 371 0.53 6.20 -41.84
N ASN A 372 0.17 7.49 -41.75
CA ASN A 372 -0.31 8.26 -42.91
C ASN A 372 0.64 9.35 -43.42
N ASN A 373 1.84 9.48 -42.84
CA ASN A 373 2.81 10.53 -43.23
C ASN A 373 4.03 10.05 -44.02
N ASN A 374 4.09 8.77 -44.44
CA ASN A 374 5.25 8.23 -45.16
C ASN A 374 4.98 7.66 -46.56
N ASN A 375 3.83 7.94 -47.17
CA ASN A 375 3.52 7.45 -48.52
C ASN A 375 3.21 8.52 -49.57
N ASN A 376 3.57 9.80 -49.35
CA ASN A 376 3.36 10.86 -50.34
C ASN A 376 4.61 11.75 -50.57
N HIS A 377 5.80 11.17 -50.57
CA HIS A 377 7.01 11.79 -51.12
C HIS A 377 7.86 10.72 -51.81
N ASN A 378 7.48 10.40 -53.05
CA ASN A 378 8.38 9.98 -54.14
C ASN A 378 7.51 9.53 -55.31
N ASN A 379 7.24 10.45 -56.21
CA ASN A 379 7.14 10.27 -57.65
C ASN A 379 6.57 11.56 -58.23
N ASN A 380 7.47 12.48 -58.57
CA ASN A 380 7.42 13.26 -59.80
C ASN A 380 8.65 14.17 -59.84
N ASP A 381 9.14 14.35 -61.07
CA ASP A 381 10.17 15.31 -61.50
C ASP A 381 11.58 14.73 -61.60
N ASP A 382 11.90 14.19 -62.78
CA ASP A 382 13.04 14.65 -63.56
C ASP A 382 12.97 14.07 -64.98
N ASP A 383 12.31 14.81 -65.87
CA ASP A 383 12.55 14.75 -67.32
C ASP A 383 12.14 16.11 -67.92
N ASP A 384 13.10 17.05 -68.03
CA ASP A 384 13.20 17.95 -69.20
C ASP A 384 14.48 18.82 -69.17
N LYS A 385 15.46 18.37 -69.97
CA LYS A 385 16.15 19.07 -71.08
C LYS A 385 16.77 20.50 -70.94
N VAL A 386 17.87 20.63 -71.69
CA VAL A 386 18.55 21.83 -72.26
C VAL A 386 19.47 22.55 -71.25
N THR A 387 20.80 22.59 -71.39
CA THR A 387 21.65 22.93 -72.55
C THR A 387 23.05 22.36 -72.35
#